data_AF-A0AAD1KW74-F1
#
_entry.id   AF-A0AAD1KW74-F1
#
_cell.length_a   1.000
_cell.length_b   1.000
_cell.length_c   1.000
_cell.angle_alpha   90.00
_cell.angle_beta   90.00
_cell.angle_gamma   90.00
#
_symmetry.space_group_name_H-M   'P 1'
#
loop_
_entity.id
_entity.type
_entity.pdbx_description
1 polymer ?
#
loop_
_entity_poly.entity_id
_entity_poly.type
_entity_poly.pdbx_seq_one_letter_code
_entity_poly.pdbx_strand_id
1 'polypeptide(L)'
;MHLLLGRVLGAGPGEGAMELPPYRFPPWKLLLRLSLARTASFVRGAGGPILVAVLLVWVLMNLPLGGTTPYAFLAQALTPLFAPLGVGDWRLVGALIPGFVAKEVVVGALGVSFLGPEGVGPLGLAEGLRTLAQGLGTALLGTLQGLAALFGPPSLLPPHEPTPLQAALTGALAPKGALAYLVFVLLYTPCAATLAALRTVVGRRWAGLAVAYQLLVAYLLAFAASRSLP
;
A
#
# COMPACT_ATOMS: atom_id res chain seq x y z
N MET A 1 -42.84 -30.67 6.97
CA MET A 1 -42.66 -29.65 5.91
C MET A 1 -41.42 -29.91 5.02
N HIS A 2 -40.89 -31.14 4.98
CA HIS A 2 -39.72 -31.52 4.17
C HIS A 2 -40.10 -32.21 2.84
N LEU A 3 -41.39 -32.52 2.64
CA LEU A 3 -41.90 -33.30 1.51
C LEU A 3 -42.44 -32.44 0.35
N LEU A 4 -42.73 -31.15 0.57
CA LEU A 4 -43.25 -30.26 -0.47
C LEU A 4 -42.15 -29.54 -1.27
N LEU A 5 -40.94 -29.39 -0.70
CA LEU A 5 -39.83 -28.70 -1.37
C LEU A 5 -39.01 -29.59 -2.31
N GLY A 6 -39.22 -30.90 -2.29
CA GLY A 6 -38.51 -31.86 -3.16
C GLY A 6 -39.07 -31.92 -4.59
N ARG A 7 -40.31 -31.46 -4.82
CA ARG A 7 -40.94 -31.53 -6.14
C ARG A 7 -40.62 -30.37 -7.08
N VAL A 8 -40.13 -29.25 -6.54
CA VAL A 8 -39.83 -28.03 -7.35
C VAL A 8 -38.39 -28.02 -7.87
N LEU A 9 -37.47 -28.75 -7.24
CA LEU A 9 -36.03 -28.65 -7.53
C LEU A 9 -35.44 -29.74 -8.41
N GLY A 10 -36.22 -30.72 -8.89
CA GLY A 10 -35.74 -31.68 -9.91
C GLY A 10 -34.40 -32.35 -9.61
N ALA A 11 -34.03 -32.46 -8.33
CA ALA A 11 -32.76 -33.04 -7.92
C ALA A 11 -32.95 -34.55 -7.77
N GLY A 12 -32.30 -35.31 -8.65
CA GLY A 12 -32.23 -36.75 -8.56
C GLY A 12 -31.66 -37.18 -7.20
N PRO A 13 -32.10 -38.32 -6.64
CA PRO A 13 -31.61 -38.82 -5.36
C PRO A 13 -30.15 -39.25 -5.50
N GLY A 14 -29.23 -38.32 -5.23
CA GLY A 14 -27.78 -38.57 -5.26
C GLY A 14 -26.90 -37.34 -5.51
N GLU A 15 -27.42 -36.23 -6.04
CA GLU A 15 -26.60 -35.11 -6.53
C GLU A 15 -26.64 -33.84 -5.66
N GLY A 16 -27.18 -33.91 -4.43
CA GLY A 16 -27.40 -32.72 -3.59
C GLY A 16 -26.69 -32.71 -2.24
N ALA A 17 -25.85 -33.70 -1.93
CA ALA A 17 -25.15 -33.78 -0.65
C ALA A 17 -23.65 -33.99 -0.90
N MET A 18 -22.92 -32.89 -1.06
CA MET A 18 -21.47 -32.90 -0.87
C MET A 18 -21.25 -33.22 0.61
N GLU A 19 -21.04 -34.50 0.93
CA GLU A 19 -20.67 -34.92 2.28
C GLU A 19 -19.36 -34.20 2.63
N LEU A 20 -19.49 -33.16 3.46
CA LEU A 20 -18.32 -32.44 3.93
C LEU A 20 -17.59 -33.40 4.87
N PRO A 21 -16.31 -33.72 4.62
CA PRO A 21 -15.56 -34.60 5.49
C PRO A 21 -15.56 -34.03 6.92
N PRO A 22 -15.57 -34.88 7.95
CA PRO A 22 -15.59 -34.43 9.34
C PRO A 22 -14.45 -33.46 9.59
N TYR A 23 -14.80 -32.20 9.88
CA TYR A 23 -13.87 -31.10 10.08
C TYR A 23 -13.03 -31.36 11.34
N ARG A 24 -11.79 -31.84 11.16
CA ARG A 24 -10.82 -32.01 12.24
C ARG A 24 -10.00 -30.74 12.39
N PHE A 25 -10.01 -30.13 13.57
CA PHE A 25 -9.16 -28.97 13.85
C PHE A 25 -7.68 -29.36 13.67
N PRO A 26 -6.98 -28.79 12.67
CA PRO A 26 -5.60 -29.16 12.40
C PRO A 26 -4.67 -28.69 13.53
N PRO A 27 -3.61 -29.44 13.87
CA PRO A 27 -2.67 -29.02 14.90
C PRO A 27 -1.91 -27.75 14.47
N TRP A 28 -1.70 -26.82 15.40
CA TRP A 28 -1.06 -25.52 15.13
C TRP A 28 0.31 -25.65 14.42
N LYS A 29 1.08 -26.68 14.76
CA LYS A 29 2.37 -26.98 14.14
C LYS A 29 2.25 -27.27 12.64
N LEU A 30 1.18 -27.96 12.24
CA LEU A 30 0.90 -28.27 10.84
C LEU A 30 0.47 -27.02 10.08
N LEU A 31 -0.42 -26.21 10.68
CA LEU A 31 -0.84 -24.93 10.11
C LEU A 31 0.36 -24.01 9.87
N LEU A 32 1.26 -23.86 10.84
CA LEU A 32 2.47 -23.04 10.70
C LEU A 32 3.43 -23.60 9.65
N ARG A 33 3.67 -24.91 9.63
CA ARG A 33 4.56 -25.51 8.60
C ARG A 33 3.97 -25.34 7.20
N LEU A 34 2.66 -25.50 7.04
CA LEU A 34 1.99 -25.35 5.76
C LEU A 34 1.93 -23.89 5.32
N SER A 35 1.64 -22.95 6.23
CA SER A 35 1.64 -21.52 5.93
C SER A 35 3.06 -21.06 5.58
N LEU A 36 4.08 -21.46 6.35
CA LEU A 36 5.49 -21.15 6.05
C LEU A 36 5.93 -21.75 4.71
N ALA A 37 5.55 -22.98 4.38
CA ALA A 37 5.88 -23.59 3.10
C ALA A 37 5.23 -22.84 1.93
N ARG A 38 3.95 -22.45 2.05
CA ARG A 38 3.23 -21.67 1.03
C ARG A 38 3.81 -20.26 0.90
N THR A 39 4.08 -19.57 2.01
CA THR A 39 4.72 -18.26 2.01
C THR A 39 6.12 -18.33 1.42
N ALA A 40 6.92 -19.35 1.74
CA ALA A 40 8.24 -19.53 1.14
C ALA A 40 8.16 -19.78 -0.37
N SER A 41 7.18 -20.57 -0.83
CA SER A 41 6.93 -20.76 -2.26
C SER A 41 6.56 -19.45 -2.95
N PHE A 42 5.72 -18.62 -2.31
CA PHE A 42 5.35 -17.30 -2.82
C PHE A 42 6.56 -16.37 -2.89
N VAL A 43 7.36 -16.30 -1.83
CA VAL A 43 8.56 -15.44 -1.77
C VAL A 43 9.57 -15.82 -2.85
N ARG A 44 9.79 -17.12 -3.09
CA ARG A 44 10.68 -17.57 -4.16
C ARG A 44 10.15 -17.22 -5.57
N GLY A 45 8.85 -17.25 -5.78
CA GLY A 45 8.23 -16.90 -7.08
C GLY A 45 8.10 -15.40 -7.32
N ALA A 46 7.69 -14.62 -6.32
CA ALA A 46 7.43 -13.19 -6.41
C ALA A 46 8.65 -12.31 -6.10
N GLY A 47 9.67 -12.86 -5.41
CA GLY A 47 10.83 -12.11 -4.95
C GLY A 47 11.67 -11.52 -6.08
N GLY A 48 11.87 -12.25 -7.19
CA GLY A 48 12.63 -11.76 -8.35
C GLY A 48 12.04 -10.47 -8.93
N PRO A 49 10.75 -10.46 -9.34
CA PRO A 49 10.08 -9.25 -9.81
C PRO A 49 10.13 -8.07 -8.82
N ILE A 50 9.97 -8.33 -7.51
CA ILE A 50 10.02 -7.28 -6.47
C ILE A 50 11.42 -6.67 -6.39
N LEU A 51 12.46 -7.50 -6.37
CA LEU A 51 13.86 -7.02 -6.30
C LEU A 51 14.19 -6.10 -7.47
N VAL A 52 13.80 -6.49 -8.69
CA VAL A 52 13.99 -5.68 -9.89
C VAL A 52 13.22 -4.36 -9.80
N ALA A 53 11.96 -4.39 -9.33
CA ALA A 53 11.16 -3.17 -9.16
C ALA A 53 11.78 -2.20 -8.14
N VAL A 54 12.24 -2.70 -7.00
CA VAL A 54 12.87 -1.88 -5.95
C VAL A 54 14.21 -1.30 -6.43
N LEU A 55 15.04 -2.11 -7.10
CA LEU A 55 16.31 -1.64 -7.64
C LEU A 55 16.11 -0.54 -8.70
N LEU A 56 15.11 -0.71 -9.57
CA LEU A 56 14.77 0.29 -10.59
C LEU A 56 14.32 1.61 -9.95
N VAL A 57 13.43 1.55 -8.96
CA VAL A 57 13.00 2.73 -8.19
C VAL A 57 14.18 3.38 -7.49
N TRP A 58 15.06 2.60 -6.87
CA TRP A 58 16.24 3.11 -6.19
C TRP A 58 17.19 3.86 -7.13
N VAL A 59 17.49 3.29 -8.31
CA VAL A 59 18.30 3.94 -9.35
C VAL A 59 17.64 5.23 -9.81
N LEU A 60 16.33 5.20 -10.09
CA LEU A 60 15.59 6.38 -10.54
C LEU A 60 15.63 7.53 -9.51
N MET A 61 15.58 7.19 -8.22
CA MET A 61 15.55 8.15 -7.12
C MET A 61 16.94 8.68 -6.73
N ASN A 62 17.99 7.86 -6.80
CA ASN A 62 19.32 8.19 -6.29
C ASN A 62 20.37 8.51 -7.35
N LEU A 63 20.11 8.26 -8.64
CA LEU A 63 21.08 8.56 -9.70
C LEU A 63 20.87 9.98 -10.24
N PRO A 64 21.75 10.96 -9.94
CA PRO A 64 21.68 12.28 -10.54
C PRO A 64 22.23 12.24 -11.96
N LEU A 65 21.38 12.52 -12.96
CA LEU A 65 21.81 12.69 -14.35
C LEU A 65 21.74 14.19 -14.67
N GLY A 66 22.90 14.83 -14.82
CA GLY A 66 22.95 16.26 -15.18
C GLY A 66 22.39 17.21 -14.11
N GLY A 67 22.58 16.88 -12.83
CA GLY A 67 22.19 17.75 -11.70
C GLY A 67 20.73 17.62 -11.24
N THR A 68 19.90 16.86 -11.94
CA THR A 68 18.55 16.49 -11.49
C THR A 68 18.39 14.97 -11.47
N THR A 69 17.57 14.45 -10.56
CA THR A 69 17.24 13.03 -10.58
C THR A 69 16.13 12.80 -11.61
N PRO A 70 16.18 11.72 -12.42
CA PRO A 70 15.11 11.43 -13.38
C PRO A 70 13.76 11.20 -12.68
N TYR A 71 13.79 10.78 -11.41
CA TYR A 71 12.63 10.80 -10.51
C TYR A 71 11.99 12.19 -10.40
N ALA A 72 12.78 13.24 -10.08
CA ALA A 72 12.26 14.59 -9.93
C ALA A 72 11.72 15.16 -11.26
N PHE A 73 12.40 14.85 -12.37
CA PHE A 73 11.93 15.24 -13.71
C PHE A 73 10.57 14.59 -14.04
N LEU A 74 10.45 13.28 -13.84
CA LEU A 74 9.20 12.56 -14.09
C LEU A 74 8.08 13.04 -13.19
N ALA A 75 8.37 13.28 -11.91
CA ALA A 75 7.39 13.80 -10.96
C ALA A 75 6.87 15.18 -11.39
N GLN A 76 7.75 16.11 -11.77
CA GLN A 76 7.39 17.44 -12.26
C GLN A 76 6.58 17.38 -13.57
N ALA A 77 6.93 16.46 -14.48
CA ALA A 77 6.20 16.23 -15.72
C ALA A 77 4.77 15.70 -15.47
N LEU A 78 4.57 14.93 -14.40
CA LEU A 78 3.26 14.41 -14.01
C LEU A 78 2.44 15.39 -13.16
N THR A 79 3.06 16.32 -12.44
CA THR A 79 2.38 17.34 -11.63
C THR A 79 1.20 18.05 -12.31
N PRO A 80 1.27 18.54 -13.56
CA PRO A 80 0.13 19.21 -14.19
C PRO A 80 -1.10 18.33 -14.30
N LEU A 81 -0.95 16.99 -14.36
CA LEU A 81 -2.08 16.06 -14.36
C LEU A 81 -2.80 16.03 -13.00
N PHE A 82 -2.08 16.29 -11.91
CA PHE A 82 -2.61 16.29 -10.53
C PHE A 82 -3.01 17.69 -10.04
N ALA A 83 -2.63 18.75 -10.74
CA ALA A 83 -3.11 20.12 -10.50
C ALA A 83 -4.65 20.25 -10.36
N PRO A 84 -5.49 19.65 -11.23
CA PRO A 84 -6.96 19.71 -11.07
C PRO A 84 -7.49 18.98 -9.82
N LEU A 85 -6.67 18.14 -9.19
CA LEU A 85 -6.99 17.48 -7.92
C LEU A 85 -6.64 18.35 -6.71
N GLY A 86 -6.01 19.51 -6.91
CA GLY A 86 -5.52 20.37 -5.83
C GLY A 86 -4.16 19.94 -5.27
N VAL A 87 -3.41 19.13 -6.03
CA VAL A 87 -2.07 18.65 -5.66
C VAL A 87 -1.04 19.34 -6.57
N GLY A 88 -0.44 20.43 -6.07
CA GLY A 88 0.52 21.25 -6.82
C GLY A 88 1.99 20.89 -6.57
N ASP A 89 2.30 20.25 -5.45
CA ASP A 89 3.67 19.88 -5.11
C ASP A 89 4.13 18.61 -5.84
N TRP A 90 5.21 18.73 -6.60
CA TRP A 90 5.81 17.60 -7.33
C TRP A 90 6.29 16.48 -6.39
N ARG A 91 6.61 16.80 -5.13
CA ARG A 91 7.04 15.82 -4.12
C ARG A 91 5.94 14.82 -3.79
N LEU A 92 4.68 15.26 -3.79
CA LEU A 92 3.51 14.42 -3.55
C LEU A 92 3.28 13.48 -4.73
N VAL A 93 3.34 14.00 -5.94
CA VAL A 93 3.21 13.21 -7.18
C VAL A 93 4.37 12.24 -7.32
N GLY A 94 5.58 12.67 -6.97
CA GLY A 94 6.78 11.83 -6.94
C GLY A 94 6.62 10.64 -6.00
N ALA A 95 6.07 10.85 -4.79
CA ALA A 95 5.88 9.78 -3.82
C ALA A 95 4.95 8.64 -4.30
N LEU A 96 4.09 8.90 -5.29
CA LEU A 96 3.24 7.88 -5.90
C LEU A 96 4.03 6.87 -6.76
N ILE A 97 5.19 7.26 -7.30
CA ILE A 97 6.04 6.40 -8.14
C ILE A 97 6.54 5.16 -7.36
N PRO A 98 7.26 5.32 -6.22
CA PRO A 98 7.61 4.18 -5.38
C PRO A 98 6.38 3.53 -4.73
N GLY A 99 5.30 4.31 -4.53
CA GLY A 99 4.01 3.81 -4.08
C GLY A 99 3.46 2.68 -4.97
N PHE A 100 3.62 2.79 -6.30
CA PHE A 100 3.15 1.76 -7.24
C PHE A 100 3.79 0.39 -7.01
N VAL A 101 5.01 0.36 -6.45
CA VAL A 101 5.65 -0.88 -6.03
C VAL A 101 5.04 -1.38 -4.72
N ALA A 102 4.89 -0.50 -3.72
CA ALA A 102 4.23 -0.80 -2.46
C ALA A 102 3.57 0.46 -1.86
N LYS A 103 2.26 0.39 -1.65
CA LYS A 103 1.44 1.55 -1.22
C LYS A 103 1.91 2.21 0.08
N GLU A 104 2.45 1.42 1.01
CA GLU A 104 2.97 1.90 2.30
C GLU A 104 4.23 2.77 2.12
N VAL A 105 4.97 2.56 1.02
CA VAL A 105 6.22 3.28 0.74
C VAL A 105 5.97 4.74 0.41
N VAL A 106 4.74 5.13 0.04
CA VAL A 106 4.37 6.54 -0.18
C VAL A 106 4.72 7.39 1.04
N VAL A 107 4.41 6.93 2.26
CA VAL A 107 4.68 7.69 3.49
C VAL A 107 6.19 7.85 3.73
N GLY A 108 6.98 6.78 3.50
CA GLY A 108 8.43 6.84 3.60
C GLY A 108 9.06 7.76 2.53
N ALA A 109 8.55 7.71 1.30
CA ALA A 109 8.99 8.57 0.21
C ALA A 109 8.68 10.05 0.47
N LEU A 110 7.50 10.34 1.05
CA LEU A 110 7.15 11.68 1.51
C LEU A 110 8.09 12.14 2.63
N GLY A 111 8.37 11.28 3.61
CA GLY A 111 9.34 11.54 4.67
C GLY A 111 10.69 11.98 4.12
N VAL A 112 11.30 11.16 3.27
CA VAL A 112 12.61 11.48 2.66
C VAL A 112 12.54 12.71 1.75
N SER A 113 11.44 12.90 1.01
CA SER A 113 11.33 14.02 0.07
C SER A 113 11.06 15.37 0.74
N PHE A 114 10.36 15.40 1.89
CA PHE A 114 10.05 16.62 2.63
C PHE A 114 11.06 16.94 3.73
N LEU A 115 11.51 15.93 4.48
CA LEU A 115 12.42 16.08 5.61
C LEU A 115 13.89 15.89 5.22
N GLY A 116 14.15 15.33 4.03
CA GLY A 116 15.49 14.97 3.58
C GLY A 116 15.92 13.60 4.10
N PRO A 117 17.05 13.06 3.59
CA PRO A 117 17.64 11.87 4.16
C PRO A 117 18.15 12.18 5.58
N GLU A 118 17.68 11.41 6.56
CA GLU A 118 18.26 11.39 7.90
C GLU A 118 19.75 11.04 7.77
N GLY A 119 20.62 11.92 8.25
CA GLY A 119 22.06 11.72 8.21
C GLY A 119 22.45 10.52 9.05
N VAL A 120 22.67 9.37 8.42
CA VAL A 120 23.18 8.19 9.09
C VAL A 120 24.67 8.43 9.36
N GLY A 121 25.00 8.93 10.55
CA GLY A 121 26.39 8.99 11.02
C GLY A 121 27.04 7.60 10.99
N PRO A 122 28.37 7.48 11.14
CA PRO A 122 29.05 6.19 11.16
C PRO A 122 28.56 5.34 12.34
N LEU A 123 27.54 4.52 12.10
CA LEU A 123 26.93 3.63 13.07
C LEU A 123 27.74 2.34 13.12
N GLY A 124 28.25 1.99 14.30
CA GLY A 124 28.63 0.61 14.58
C GLY A 124 27.39 -0.30 14.54
N LEU A 125 27.56 -1.59 14.23
CA LEU A 125 26.45 -2.54 14.14
C LEU A 125 25.59 -2.58 15.42
N ALA A 126 26.22 -2.43 16.59
CA ALA A 126 25.51 -2.36 17.87
C ALA A 126 24.64 -1.11 17.99
N GLU A 127 25.11 0.04 17.49
CA GLU A 127 24.36 1.29 17.53
C GLU A 127 23.21 1.27 16.51
N GLY A 128 23.46 0.72 15.32
CA GLY A 128 22.41 0.46 14.33
C GLY A 128 21.33 -0.50 14.84
N LEU A 129 21.70 -1.55 15.58
CA LEU A 129 20.73 -2.48 16.15
C LEU A 129 19.90 -1.84 17.27
N ARG A 130 20.52 -0.97 18.08
CA ARG A 130 19.82 -0.20 19.13
C ARG A 130 18.84 0.81 18.54
N THR A 131 19.23 1.57 17.52
CA THR A 131 18.34 2.54 16.87
C THR A 131 17.17 1.84 16.18
N LEU A 132 17.42 0.72 15.49
CA LEU A 132 16.36 -0.12 14.92
C LEU A 132 15.41 -0.67 15.99
N ALA A 133 15.95 -1.16 17.11
CA ALA A 133 15.13 -1.69 18.21
C ALA A 133 14.28 -0.61 18.88
N GLN A 134 14.85 0.58 19.11
CA GLN A 134 14.14 1.72 19.67
C GLN A 134 13.05 2.23 18.71
N GLY A 135 13.37 2.38 17.42
CA GLY A 135 12.40 2.80 16.41
C GLY A 135 11.25 1.82 16.22
N LEU A 136 11.53 0.52 16.26
CA LEU A 136 10.49 -0.51 16.24
C LEU A 136 9.64 -0.46 17.52
N GLY A 137 10.27 -0.28 18.68
CA GLY A 137 9.59 -0.20 19.97
C GLY A 137 8.63 0.99 20.05
N THR A 138 9.06 2.19 19.64
CA THR A 138 8.22 3.39 19.62
C THR A 138 7.08 3.26 18.62
N ALA A 139 7.33 2.69 17.43
CA ALA A 139 6.29 2.44 16.43
C ALA A 139 5.25 1.41 16.91
N LEU A 140 5.70 0.35 17.59
CA LEU A 140 4.81 -0.68 18.14
C LEU A 140 3.92 -0.10 19.24
N LEU A 141 4.51 0.66 20.17
CA LEU A 141 3.77 1.34 21.24
C LEU A 141 2.81 2.38 20.68
N GLY A 142 3.21 3.16 19.67
CA GLY A 142 2.34 4.10 18.97
C GLY A 142 1.17 3.41 18.28
N THR A 143 1.40 2.24 17.67
CA THR A 143 0.33 1.44 17.06
C THR A 143 -0.62 0.88 18.11
N LEU A 144 -0.11 0.41 19.26
CA LEU A 144 -0.93 -0.07 20.37
C LEU A 144 -1.75 1.06 20.99
N GLN A 145 -1.16 2.24 21.15
CA GLN A 145 -1.88 3.44 21.62
C GLN A 145 -2.94 3.88 20.62
N GLY A 146 -2.65 3.87 19.31
CA GLY A 146 -3.62 4.16 18.27
C GLY A 146 -4.79 3.17 18.25
N LEU A 147 -4.51 1.89 18.47
CA LEU A 147 -5.54 0.86 18.61
C LEU A 147 -6.36 1.07 19.88
N ALA A 148 -5.72 1.37 21.01
CA ALA A 148 -6.40 1.69 22.26
C ALA A 148 -7.27 2.94 22.14
N ALA A 149 -6.83 3.95 21.39
CA ALA A 149 -7.59 5.16 21.10
C ALA A 149 -8.84 4.89 20.25
N LEU A 150 -8.85 3.80 19.46
CA LEU A 150 -10.02 3.39 18.68
C LEU A 150 -11.15 2.79 19.54
N PHE A 151 -10.80 2.20 20.69
CA PHE A 151 -11.73 1.48 21.58
C PHE A 151 -11.87 2.10 22.98
N GLY A 152 -11.11 3.15 23.30
CA GLY A 152 -11.09 3.81 24.60
C GLY A 152 -11.87 5.14 24.64
N PRO A 153 -12.17 5.67 25.85
CA PRO A 153 -12.81 6.97 25.99
C PRO A 153 -11.90 8.11 25.47
N PRO A 154 -12.48 9.16 24.85
CA PRO A 154 -11.73 10.25 24.19
C PRO A 154 -10.83 11.07 25.12
N SER A 155 -10.93 10.86 26.44
CA SER A 155 -10.09 11.48 27.47
C SER A 155 -8.73 10.79 27.69
N LEU A 156 -8.49 9.61 27.12
CA LEU A 156 -7.21 8.90 27.20
C LEU A 156 -6.27 9.19 26.03
N LEU A 157 -6.65 10.10 25.12
CA LEU A 157 -5.75 10.48 24.03
C LEU A 157 -4.59 11.31 24.59
N PRO A 158 -3.32 10.84 24.47
CA PRO A 158 -2.19 11.72 24.69
C PRO A 158 -2.24 12.89 23.69
N PRO A 159 -1.74 14.08 24.07
CA PRO A 159 -1.65 15.20 23.14
C PRO A 159 -0.85 14.77 21.91
N HIS A 160 -1.50 14.78 20.74
CA HIS A 160 -0.87 14.41 19.48
C HIS A 160 0.02 15.58 19.06
N GLU A 161 1.32 15.50 19.37
CA GLU A 161 2.27 16.43 18.79
C GLU A 161 2.36 16.16 17.28
N PRO A 162 2.19 17.19 16.43
CA PRO A 162 2.26 16.99 14.99
C PRO A 162 3.65 16.50 14.64
N THR A 163 3.71 15.31 14.06
CA THR A 163 4.97 14.77 13.53
C THR A 163 5.57 15.76 12.52
N PRO A 164 6.91 15.79 12.34
CA PRO A 164 7.54 16.72 11.40
C PRO A 164 6.99 16.59 9.97
N LEU A 165 6.60 15.37 9.58
CA LEU A 165 5.94 15.12 8.30
C LEU A 165 4.51 15.70 8.25
N GLN A 166 3.72 15.57 9.32
CA GLN A 166 2.38 16.17 9.38
C GLN A 166 2.46 17.69 9.26
N ALA A 167 3.43 18.34 9.92
CA ALA A 167 3.66 19.78 9.79
C ALA A 167 4.07 20.20 8.37
N ALA A 168 4.89 19.40 7.69
CA ALA A 168 5.26 19.66 6.29
C ALA A 168 4.06 19.48 5.34
N LEU A 169 3.22 18.47 5.56
CA LEU A 169 2.06 18.17 4.70
C LEU A 169 0.93 19.19 4.85
N THR A 170 0.70 19.74 6.05
CA THR A 170 -0.32 20.79 6.26
C THR A 170 0.04 22.09 5.53
N GLY A 171 1.32 22.36 5.32
CA GLY A 171 1.78 23.48 4.49
C GLY A 171 1.72 23.21 2.99
N ALA A 172 1.83 21.94 2.58
CA ALA A 172 1.91 21.53 1.17
C ALA A 172 0.56 21.20 0.52
N LEU A 173 -0.46 20.78 1.28
CA LEU A 173 -1.80 20.48 0.75
C LEU A 173 -2.89 21.30 1.42
N ALA A 174 -3.77 21.86 0.58
CA ALA A 174 -5.10 22.26 1.00
C ALA A 174 -5.93 21.02 1.40
N PRO A 175 -6.89 21.13 2.34
CA PRO A 175 -7.70 20.00 2.81
C PRO A 175 -8.45 19.28 1.68
N LYS A 176 -8.88 20.01 0.64
CA LYS A 176 -9.50 19.42 -0.56
C LYS A 176 -8.53 18.53 -1.34
N GLY A 177 -7.30 19.00 -1.52
CA GLY A 177 -6.24 18.26 -2.19
C GLY A 177 -5.81 17.03 -1.40
N ALA A 178 -5.78 17.13 -0.08
CA ALA A 178 -5.44 16.01 0.80
C ALA A 178 -6.43 14.85 0.67
N LEU A 179 -7.73 15.17 0.63
CA LEU A 179 -8.76 14.16 0.46
C LEU A 179 -8.70 13.50 -0.93
N ALA A 180 -8.52 14.30 -2.00
CA ALA A 180 -8.36 13.78 -3.35
C ALA A 180 -7.12 12.88 -3.49
N TYR A 181 -5.98 13.29 -2.91
CA TYR A 181 -4.76 12.52 -2.87
C TYR A 181 -4.94 11.20 -2.12
N LEU A 182 -5.63 11.21 -0.98
CA LEU A 182 -5.89 10.01 -0.18
C LEU A 182 -6.81 9.02 -0.92
N VAL A 183 -7.87 9.52 -1.56
CA VAL A 183 -8.75 8.69 -2.41
C VAL A 183 -7.96 8.05 -3.55
N PHE A 184 -7.10 8.84 -4.22
CA PHE A 184 -6.24 8.32 -5.27
C PHE A 184 -5.31 7.21 -4.75
N VAL A 185 -4.59 7.46 -3.64
CA VAL A 185 -3.64 6.51 -3.04
C VAL A 185 -4.32 5.20 -2.57
N LEU A 186 -5.59 5.24 -2.17
CA LEU A 186 -6.31 4.04 -1.76
C LEU A 186 -6.83 3.21 -2.94
N LEU A 187 -7.16 3.84 -4.06
CA LEU A 187 -7.83 3.18 -5.20
C LEU A 187 -6.89 2.82 -6.35
N TYR A 188 -5.78 3.53 -6.51
CA TYR A 188 -4.84 3.24 -7.59
C TYR A 188 -4.25 1.83 -7.45
N THR A 189 -3.82 1.29 -8.58
CA THR A 189 -3.48 -0.12 -8.77
C THR A 189 -2.54 -0.68 -7.69
N PRO A 190 -2.85 -1.87 -7.11
CA PRO A 190 -2.02 -2.47 -6.08
C PRO A 190 -0.69 -2.99 -6.61
N CYS A 191 0.20 -3.23 -5.65
CA CYS A 191 1.63 -3.52 -5.73
C CYS A 191 2.11 -4.43 -6.88
N ALA A 192 3.40 -4.31 -7.20
CA ALA A 192 4.08 -5.04 -8.26
C ALA A 192 3.87 -6.57 -8.25
N ALA A 193 3.67 -7.17 -7.07
CA ALA A 193 3.39 -8.60 -6.93
C ALA A 193 2.05 -9.01 -7.58
N THR A 194 0.99 -8.22 -7.37
CA THR A 194 -0.32 -8.48 -7.97
C THR A 194 -0.28 -8.30 -9.48
N LEU A 195 0.46 -7.30 -9.95
CA LEU A 195 0.64 -7.05 -11.38
C LEU A 195 1.45 -8.16 -12.06
N ALA A 196 2.47 -8.70 -11.38
CA ALA A 196 3.25 -9.82 -11.87
C ALA A 196 2.36 -11.08 -12.03
N ALA A 197 1.54 -11.39 -11.02
CA ALA A 197 0.58 -12.50 -11.09
C ALA A 197 -0.50 -12.27 -12.17
N LEU A 198 -1.02 -11.05 -12.30
CA LEU A 198 -2.03 -10.74 -13.31
C LEU A 198 -1.49 -10.88 -14.74
N ARG A 199 -0.22 -10.48 -14.95
CA ARG A 199 0.44 -10.62 -16.26
C ARG A 199 0.65 -12.06 -16.68
N THR A 200 0.93 -12.98 -15.76
CA THR A 200 1.14 -14.40 -16.09
C THR A 200 -0.17 -15.13 -16.35
N VAL A 201 -1.26 -14.74 -15.67
CA VAL A 201 -2.57 -15.41 -15.79
C VAL A 201 -3.39 -14.88 -16.97
N VAL A 202 -3.44 -13.57 -17.17
CA VAL A 202 -4.38 -12.91 -18.11
C VAL A 202 -3.64 -12.37 -19.36
N GLY A 203 -2.31 -12.35 -19.33
CA GLY A 203 -1.48 -11.85 -20.42
C GLY A 203 -1.21 -10.34 -20.34
N ARG A 204 -0.09 -9.91 -20.96
CA ARG A 204 0.45 -8.55 -20.80
C ARG A 204 -0.49 -7.42 -21.28
N ARG A 205 -1.24 -7.65 -22.36
CA ARG A 205 -2.15 -6.62 -22.94
C ARG A 205 -3.33 -6.34 -22.02
N TRP A 206 -4.00 -7.39 -21.57
CA TRP A 206 -5.15 -7.31 -20.68
C TRP A 206 -4.78 -6.87 -19.26
N ALA A 207 -3.62 -7.30 -18.76
CA ALA A 207 -3.08 -6.76 -17.51
C ALA A 207 -2.84 -5.24 -17.62
N GLY A 208 -2.29 -4.76 -18.74
CA GLY A 208 -2.13 -3.33 -18.98
C GLY A 208 -3.45 -2.58 -19.04
N LEU A 209 -4.47 -3.13 -19.72
CA LEU A 209 -5.80 -2.55 -19.78
C LEU A 209 -6.46 -2.47 -18.39
N ALA A 210 -6.33 -3.51 -17.58
CA ALA A 210 -6.87 -3.52 -16.21
C ALA A 210 -6.22 -2.45 -15.33
N VAL A 211 -4.90 -2.28 -15.42
CA VAL A 211 -4.18 -1.21 -14.71
C VAL A 211 -4.63 0.16 -15.17
N ALA A 212 -4.74 0.38 -16.49
CA ALA A 212 -5.17 1.65 -17.04
C ALA A 212 -6.60 2.01 -16.62
N TYR A 213 -7.51 1.02 -16.67
CA TYR A 213 -8.88 1.17 -16.19
C TYR A 213 -8.91 1.56 -14.71
N GLN A 214 -8.13 0.90 -13.87
CA GLN A 214 -8.12 1.17 -12.43
C GLN A 214 -7.51 2.53 -12.09
N LEU A 215 -6.44 2.94 -12.78
CA LEU A 215 -5.87 4.28 -12.64
C LEU A 215 -6.86 5.37 -13.08
N LEU A 216 -7.61 5.14 -14.16
CA LEU A 216 -8.62 6.06 -14.65
C LEU A 216 -9.77 6.20 -13.66
N VAL A 217 -10.29 5.08 -13.13
CA VAL A 217 -11.34 5.10 -12.09
C VAL A 217 -10.86 5.80 -10.83
N ALA A 218 -9.64 5.51 -10.37
CA ALA A 218 -9.05 6.16 -9.20
C ALA A 218 -8.92 7.68 -9.39
N TYR A 219 -8.46 8.12 -10.57
CA TYR A 219 -8.33 9.54 -10.90
C TYR A 219 -9.69 10.25 -10.96
N LEU A 220 -10.69 9.65 -11.60
CA LEU A 220 -12.04 10.23 -11.69
C LEU A 220 -12.69 10.37 -10.31
N LEU A 221 -12.54 9.36 -9.44
CA LEU A 221 -13.05 9.42 -8.08
C LEU A 221 -12.31 10.44 -7.22
N ALA A 222 -10.98 10.52 -7.34
CA ALA A 222 -10.20 11.57 -6.68
C ALA A 222 -10.64 12.98 -7.13
N PHE A 223 -10.94 13.14 -8.42
CA PHE A 223 -11.42 14.42 -8.98
C PHE A 223 -12.84 14.76 -8.50
N ALA A 224 -13.74 13.79 -8.43
CA ALA A 224 -15.05 13.99 -7.82
C ALA A 224 -14.91 14.38 -6.33
N ALA A 225 -13.98 13.75 -5.63
CA ALA A 225 -13.72 14.01 -4.23
C ALA A 225 -13.15 15.41 -3.99
N SER A 226 -12.23 15.89 -4.84
CA SER A 226 -11.69 17.27 -4.75
C SER A 226 -12.78 18.34 -4.92
N ARG A 227 -13.84 18.04 -5.68
CA ARG A 227 -15.00 18.92 -5.91
C ARG A 227 -16.06 18.84 -4.81
N SER A 228 -16.11 17.73 -4.06
CA SER A 228 -17.12 17.50 -3.03
C SER A 228 -16.94 18.33 -1.76
N LEU A 229 -15.72 18.83 -1.48
CA LEU A 229 -15.45 19.67 -0.32
C LEU A 229 -15.55 21.18 -0.68
N PRO A 230 -16.27 21.98 0.14
CA PRO A 230 -16.47 23.42 -0.07
C PRO A 230 -15.20 24.24 0.15
#